data_AF-A0A3D6B0X0-F1
#
_entry.id   AF-A0A3D6B0X0-F1
#
_cell.length_a   1.000
_cell.length_b   1.000
_cell.length_c   1.000
_cell.angle_alpha   90.00
_cell.angle_beta   90.00
_cell.angle_gamma   90.00
#
_symmetry.space_group_name_H-M   'P 1'
#
loop_
_entity.id
_entity.type
_entity.pdbx_description
1 polymer ?
#
loop_
_entity_poly.entity_id
_entity_poly.type
_entity_poly.pdbx_seq_one_letter_code
_entity_poly.pdbx_strand_id
1 'polypeptide(L)'
;MKFLRFIFVFSLLVACVSVYAQVEVDYNRPKQYYIGGVTVEGNTYFDSSQITAQSGLFRGRKLTIPGDDIATAIKRLLSKNYFEDVAIYADSLNA
;
A
#
# COMPACT_ATOMS: atom_id res chain seq x y z
N MET A 1 -21.74 -0.92 40.88
CA MET A 1 -20.69 -1.71 40.18
C MET A 1 -20.97 -1.95 38.68
N LYS A 2 -21.75 -1.10 38.00
CA LYS A 2 -22.02 -1.19 36.54
C LYS A 2 -21.05 -0.32 35.71
N PHE A 3 -20.55 0.76 36.30
CA PHE A 3 -19.63 1.72 35.68
C PHE A 3 -18.22 1.13 35.42
N LEU A 4 -17.73 0.24 36.30
CA LEU A 4 -16.42 -0.41 36.14
C LEU A 4 -16.37 -1.33 34.90
N ARG A 5 -17.49 -1.97 34.56
CA ARG A 5 -17.61 -2.78 33.33
C ARG A 5 -17.57 -1.92 32.07
N PHE A 6 -18.11 -0.70 32.14
CA PHE A 6 -18.10 0.24 31.01
C PHE A 6 -16.69 0.78 30.73
N ILE A 7 -15.93 1.11 31.78
CA ILE A 7 -14.51 1.52 31.67
C ILE A 7 -13.68 0.39 31.06
N PHE A 8 -13.94 -0.86 31.46
CA PHE A 8 -13.21 -2.02 30.95
C PHE A 8 -13.49 -2.28 29.45
N VAL A 9 -14.74 -2.13 29.02
CA VAL A 9 -15.12 -2.25 27.60
C VAL A 9 -14.56 -1.10 26.77
N PHE A 10 -14.55 0.13 27.31
CA PHE A 10 -13.95 1.27 26.63
C PHE A 10 -12.43 1.11 26.47
N SER A 11 -11.75 0.60 27.50
CA SER A 11 -10.33 0.27 27.44
C SER A 11 -10.01 -0.81 26.40
N LEU A 12 -10.89 -1.80 26.22
CA LEU A 12 -10.71 -2.86 25.22
C LEU A 12 -10.88 -2.34 23.79
N LEU A 13 -11.75 -1.35 23.58
CA LEU A 13 -11.98 -0.75 22.26
C LEU A 13 -10.81 0.14 21.81
N VAL A 14 -10.16 0.85 22.74
CA VAL A 14 -8.97 1.68 22.46
C VAL A 14 -7.76 0.84 22.05
N ALA A 15 -7.58 -0.36 22.62
CA ALA A 15 -6.45 -1.23 22.30
C ALA A 15 -6.47 -1.77 20.85
N CYS A 16 -7.65 -1.88 20.24
CA CYS A 16 -7.78 -2.34 18.85
C CYS A 16 -7.22 -1.33 17.83
N VAL A 17 -7.30 -0.04 18.14
CA VAL A 17 -6.86 1.03 17.22
C VAL A 17 -5.34 1.10 17.11
N SER A 18 -4.61 0.76 18.18
CA SER A 18 -3.14 0.82 18.23
C SER A 18 -2.44 -0.21 17.34
N VAL A 19 -3.15 -1.24 16.89
CA VAL A 19 -2.56 -2.36 16.11
C VAL A 19 -2.42 -2.01 14.62
N TYR A 20 -3.11 -0.98 14.13
CA TYR A 20 -2.95 -0.48 12.77
C TYR A 20 -1.73 0.44 12.68
N ALA A 21 -0.52 -0.13 12.75
CA ALA A 21 0.71 0.59 12.45
C ALA A 21 0.71 0.92 10.95
N GLN A 22 0.50 2.19 10.61
CA GLN A 22 0.62 2.66 9.23
C GLN A 22 2.11 2.75 8.85
N VAL A 23 2.44 2.37 7.63
CA VAL A 23 3.80 2.50 7.10
C VAL A 23 4.15 3.99 6.99
N GLU A 24 5.06 4.48 7.83
CA GLU A 24 5.54 5.85 7.77
C GLU A 24 6.65 5.98 6.70
N VAL A 25 6.42 6.84 5.71
CA VAL A 25 7.38 7.16 4.65
C VAL A 25 7.94 8.55 4.89
N ASP A 26 9.23 8.65 5.23
CA ASP A 26 9.92 9.95 5.34
C ASP A 26 10.27 10.49 3.95
N TYR A 27 9.50 11.47 3.50
CA TYR A 27 9.67 12.07 2.18
C TYR A 27 10.97 12.89 2.03
N ASN A 28 11.64 13.24 3.14
CA ASN A 28 12.90 13.99 3.10
C ASN A 28 14.13 13.07 2.92
N ARG A 29 13.95 11.75 3.04
CA ARG A 29 15.05 10.78 3.04
C ARG A 29 14.80 9.67 2.03
N PRO A 30 15.02 9.92 0.73
CA PRO A 30 14.86 8.91 -0.31
C PRO A 30 15.77 7.71 -0.06
N LYS A 31 15.16 6.53 -0.05
CA LYS A 31 15.85 5.23 0.12
C LYS A 31 15.51 4.31 -1.04
N GLN A 32 16.45 3.45 -1.38
CA GLN A 32 16.27 2.45 -2.42
C GLN A 32 15.75 1.16 -1.81
N TYR A 33 14.72 0.59 -2.42
CA TYR A 33 14.09 -0.66 -1.99
C TYR A 33 14.01 -1.64 -3.17
N TYR A 34 13.88 -2.92 -2.84
CA TYR A 34 13.54 -3.98 -3.78
C TYR A 34 12.09 -4.38 -3.58
N ILE A 35 11.35 -4.55 -4.67
CA ILE A 35 9.96 -5.02 -4.59
C ILE A 35 9.97 -6.49 -4.16
N GLY A 36 9.45 -6.78 -2.95
CA GLY A 36 9.32 -8.14 -2.42
C GLY A 36 8.19 -8.94 -3.04
N GLY A 37 7.10 -8.26 -3.43
CA GLY A 37 5.91 -8.82 -4.06
C GLY A 37 4.94 -7.70 -4.48
N VAL A 38 3.95 -8.04 -5.29
CA VAL A 38 2.87 -7.12 -5.69
C VAL A 38 1.55 -7.86 -5.57
N THR A 39 0.61 -7.25 -4.87
CA THR A 39 -0.77 -7.71 -4.73
C THR A 39 -1.67 -6.74 -5.48
N VAL A 40 -2.63 -7.26 -6.24
CA VAL A 40 -3.60 -6.45 -6.98
C VAL A 40 -4.98 -6.72 -6.40
N GLU A 41 -5.65 -5.66 -5.96
CA GLU A 41 -6.98 -5.70 -5.38
C GLU A 41 -7.95 -4.83 -6.18
N GLY A 42 -9.26 -5.10 -6.07
CA GLY A 42 -10.33 -4.29 -6.69
C GLY A 42 -10.55 -4.50 -8.18
N ASN A 43 -9.67 -5.22 -8.89
CA ASN A 43 -9.87 -5.55 -10.30
C ASN A 43 -10.56 -6.92 -10.48
N THR A 44 -11.53 -6.97 -11.40
CA THR A 44 -12.30 -8.18 -11.74
C THR A 44 -12.18 -8.60 -13.20
N TYR A 45 -11.61 -7.76 -14.08
CA TYR A 45 -11.62 -7.96 -15.53
C TYR A 45 -10.29 -8.42 -16.10
N PHE A 46 -9.17 -7.92 -15.57
CA PHE A 46 -7.83 -8.26 -16.06
C PHE A 46 -7.12 -9.27 -15.16
N ASP A 47 -6.15 -9.99 -15.69
CA ASP A 47 -5.30 -10.83 -14.85
C ASP A 47 -4.31 -9.99 -14.04
N SER A 48 -4.10 -10.34 -12.76
CA SER A 48 -3.20 -9.60 -11.88
C SER A 48 -1.77 -9.50 -12.43
N SER A 49 -1.27 -10.56 -13.09
CA SER A 49 0.07 -10.55 -13.69
C SER A 49 0.19 -9.55 -14.84
N GLN A 50 -0.88 -9.36 -15.62
CA GLN A 50 -0.92 -8.35 -16.68
C GLN A 50 -0.92 -6.94 -16.09
N ILE A 51 -1.68 -6.69 -15.03
CA ILE A 51 -1.69 -5.38 -14.34
C ILE A 51 -0.30 -5.07 -13.78
N THR A 52 0.32 -6.03 -13.09
CA THR A 52 1.69 -5.92 -12.60
C THR A 52 2.66 -5.64 -13.74
N ALA A 53 2.46 -6.26 -14.91
CA ALA A 53 3.32 -6.02 -16.06
C ALA A 53 3.17 -4.63 -16.67
N GLN A 54 1.94 -4.13 -16.79
CA GLN A 54 1.68 -2.80 -17.33
C GLN A 54 2.10 -1.67 -16.38
N SER A 55 2.03 -1.90 -15.06
CA SER A 55 2.56 -0.94 -14.07
C SER A 55 4.09 -0.86 -14.11
N GLY A 56 4.75 -1.94 -14.53
CA GLY A 56 6.20 -2.10 -14.52
C GLY A 56 6.76 -2.40 -13.12
N LEU A 57 5.92 -2.58 -12.11
CA LEU A 57 6.33 -2.91 -10.76
C LEU A 57 6.45 -4.42 -10.63
N PHE A 58 7.63 -4.97 -10.88
CA PHE A 58 7.88 -6.42 -10.78
C PHE A 58 8.70 -6.76 -9.55
N ARG A 59 8.47 -7.94 -8.99
CA ARG A 59 9.30 -8.49 -7.91
C ARG A 59 10.79 -8.47 -8.30
N GLY A 60 11.64 -8.03 -7.39
CA GLY A 60 13.09 -7.90 -7.61
C GLY A 60 13.51 -6.61 -8.32
N ARG A 61 12.57 -5.80 -8.83
CA ARG A 61 12.89 -4.46 -9.33
C ARG A 61 13.35 -3.57 -8.18
N LYS A 62 14.36 -2.75 -8.46
CA LYS A 62 14.82 -1.68 -7.58
C LYS A 62 14.05 -0.39 -7.88
N LEU A 63 13.61 0.32 -6.84
CA LEU A 63 12.97 1.62 -6.95
C LEU A 63 13.34 2.52 -5.77
N THR A 64 13.11 3.82 -5.89
CA THR A 64 13.40 4.80 -4.82
C THR A 64 12.09 5.28 -4.21
N ILE A 65 11.99 5.26 -2.88
CA ILE A 65 10.85 5.79 -2.13
C ILE A 65 11.34 6.87 -1.16
N PRO A 66 10.76 8.09 -1.20
CA PRO A 66 9.87 8.57 -2.27
C PRO A 66 10.58 8.70 -3.63
N GLY A 67 9.82 8.65 -4.72
CA GLY A 67 10.34 8.78 -6.09
C GLY A 67 9.26 8.70 -7.16
N ASP A 68 9.66 8.90 -8.42
CA ASP A 68 8.76 9.00 -9.58
C ASP A 68 8.29 7.63 -10.11
N ASP A 69 8.87 6.54 -9.64
CA ASP A 69 8.57 5.18 -10.09
C ASP A 69 7.08 4.85 -9.92
N ILE A 70 6.52 5.20 -8.75
CA ILE A 70 5.10 4.94 -8.41
C ILE A 70 4.18 5.83 -9.25
N ALA A 71 4.47 7.13 -9.33
CA ALA A 71 3.68 8.07 -10.13
C ALA A 71 3.66 7.67 -11.61
N THR A 72 4.80 7.20 -12.13
CA THR A 72 4.92 6.71 -13.51
C THR A 72 4.10 5.43 -13.71
N ALA A 73 4.11 4.50 -12.75
CA ALA A 73 3.31 3.28 -12.82
C ALA A 73 1.81 3.58 -12.88
N ILE A 74 1.32 4.50 -12.04
CA ILE A 74 -0.09 4.95 -12.05
C ILE A 74 -0.44 5.56 -13.40
N LYS A 75 0.37 6.49 -13.91
CA LYS A 75 0.15 7.12 -15.22
C LYS A 75 0.09 6.10 -16.36
N ARG A 76 0.96 5.08 -16.35
CA ARG A 76 0.96 4.02 -17.36
C ARG A 76 -0.34 3.22 -17.34
N LEU A 77 -0.82 2.83 -16.16
CA LEU A 77 -2.08 2.11 -16.03
C LEU A 77 -3.26 2.95 -16.50
N LEU A 78 -3.37 4.20 -16.05
CA LEU A 78 -4.45 5.10 -16.45
C LEU A 78 -4.41 5.42 -17.96
N SER A 79 -3.23 5.52 -18.57
CA SER A 79 -3.10 5.77 -20.01
C SER A 79 -3.73 4.71 -20.91
N LYS A 80 -4.01 3.51 -20.38
CA LYS A 80 -4.69 2.44 -21.11
C LYS A 80 -6.21 2.62 -21.19
N ASN A 81 -6.80 3.56 -20.46
CA ASN A 81 -8.25 3.77 -20.34
C ASN A 81 -9.03 2.50 -19.91
N TYR A 82 -8.35 1.58 -19.20
CA TYR A 82 -8.95 0.35 -18.67
C TYR A 82 -9.41 0.48 -17.22
N PHE A 83 -8.91 1.49 -16.52
CA PHE A 83 -9.14 1.71 -15.10
C PHE A 83 -9.65 3.14 -14.91
N GLU A 84 -10.70 3.29 -14.11
CA GLU A 84 -11.24 4.60 -13.74
C GLU A 84 -10.40 5.27 -12.64
N ASP A 85 -9.93 4.46 -11.68
CA ASP A 85 -9.07 4.90 -10.59
C ASP A 85 -7.97 3.85 -10.30
N VAL A 86 -6.80 4.33 -9.91
CA VAL A 86 -5.62 3.49 -9.61
C VAL A 86 -4.85 4.11 -8.44
N ALA A 87 -4.81 3.37 -7.33
CA ALA A 87 -4.00 3.68 -6.16
C ALA A 87 -2.95 2.59 -5.91
N ILE A 88 -1.77 2.99 -5.41
CA ILE A 88 -0.68 2.07 -5.06
C ILE A 88 -0.28 2.36 -3.61
N TYR A 89 -0.27 1.31 -2.79
CA TYR A 89 0.06 1.39 -1.37
C TYR A 89 1.33 0.58 -1.06
N ALA A 90 2.10 1.07 -0.10
CA ALA A 90 3.19 0.30 0.50
C ALA A 90 2.63 -0.54 1.65
N ASP A 91 2.66 -1.86 1.51
CA ASP A 91 2.21 -2.81 2.54
C ASP A 91 3.23 -2.90 3.69
N SER A 92 4.51 -3.10 3.34
CA SER A 92 5.61 -3.14 4.30
C SER A 92 6.90 -2.60 3.68
N LEU A 93 7.70 -1.90 4.48
CA LEU A 93 9.02 -1.42 4.10
C LEU A 93 10.07 -2.07 5.00
N ASN A 94 10.95 -2.84 4.37
CA ASN A 94 12.12 -3.41 5.03
C ASN A 94 13.36 -2.99 4.21
N ALA A 95 14.34 -2.38 4.86
CA ALA A 95 15.55 -1.84 4.25
C ALA A 95 16.74 -2.78 4.46
#